data_AF-A0A6L8G7U7-F1
#
_entry.id   AF-A0A6L8G7U7-F1
#
_cell.length_a   1.000
_cell.length_b   1.000
_cell.length_c   1.000
_cell.angle_alpha   90.00
_cell.angle_beta   90.00
_cell.angle_gamma   90.00
#
_symmetry.space_group_name_H-M   'P 1'
#
loop_
_entity.id
_entity.type
_entity.pdbx_description
1 polymer ?
#
loop_
_entity_poly.entity_id
_entity_poly.type
_entity_poly.pdbx_seq_one_letter_code
_entity_poly.pdbx_strand_id
1 'polypeptide(L)'
;TMEIYTPDDLMDGKLPSGRVVIYDDDHYYMGGVLAELLRSQGCEVTIVTPSAVLSDWTRNTLEQHEIHRRLAEMGVEIVLNRGFVQVTGSHVISDCTFTGQTRNLACDAVVMVSSRTERNEVYISLKAREAEWCDAGVKSVRIIGDAEAPGPIAWATYAGHRYARELDGQDIGDALPFRREIAQLAED
;
A
#
# COMPACT_ATOMS: atom_id res chain seq x y z
N THR A 1 -14.16 11.01 -20.34
CA THR A 1 -13.63 11.10 -18.97
C THR A 1 -12.29 10.40 -18.97
N MET A 2 -11.31 10.92 -18.23
CA MET A 2 -9.98 10.28 -18.14
C MET A 2 -10.12 8.94 -17.42
N GLU A 3 -9.42 7.92 -17.92
CA GLU A 3 -9.44 6.60 -17.30
C GLU A 3 -8.45 6.53 -16.14
N ILE A 4 -8.90 5.92 -15.05
CA ILE A 4 -8.16 5.74 -13.81
C ILE A 4 -7.93 4.24 -13.63
N TYR A 5 -6.70 3.88 -13.35
CA TYR A 5 -6.23 2.52 -13.17
C TYR A 5 -5.73 2.33 -11.75
N THR A 6 -5.80 1.11 -11.27
CA THR A 6 -5.22 0.64 -10.01
C THR A 6 -4.06 -0.31 -10.28
N PRO A 7 -3.21 -0.62 -9.29
CA PRO A 7 -2.26 -1.72 -9.40
C PRO A 7 -2.90 -3.03 -9.87
N ASP A 8 -4.10 -3.34 -9.37
CA ASP A 8 -4.83 -4.56 -9.73
C ASP A 8 -5.19 -4.57 -11.23
N ASP A 9 -5.68 -3.46 -11.78
CA ASP A 9 -5.98 -3.35 -13.23
C ASP A 9 -4.74 -3.66 -14.09
N LEU A 10 -3.58 -3.11 -13.72
CA LEU A 10 -2.32 -3.32 -14.44
C LEU A 10 -1.85 -4.77 -14.33
N MET A 11 -1.97 -5.38 -13.14
CA MET A 11 -1.65 -6.79 -12.91
C MET A 11 -2.59 -7.75 -13.65
N ASP A 12 -3.85 -7.35 -13.86
CA ASP A 12 -4.84 -8.07 -14.69
C ASP A 12 -4.63 -7.83 -16.21
N GLY A 13 -3.58 -7.10 -16.59
CA GLY A 13 -3.19 -6.86 -17.99
C GLY A 13 -3.94 -5.70 -18.66
N LYS A 14 -4.75 -4.94 -17.92
CA LYS A 14 -5.42 -3.74 -18.41
C LYS A 14 -4.45 -2.56 -18.33
N LEU A 15 -3.62 -2.41 -19.36
CA LEU A 15 -2.54 -1.43 -19.40
C LEU A 15 -2.97 -0.12 -20.11
N PRO A 16 -2.68 1.06 -19.54
CA PRO A 16 -2.82 2.32 -20.25
C PRO A 16 -1.76 2.48 -21.35
N SER A 17 -1.92 3.51 -22.18
CA SER A 17 -0.93 3.91 -23.20
C SER A 17 -0.79 5.44 -23.24
N GLY A 18 0.25 5.94 -23.91
CA GLY A 18 0.52 7.38 -24.02
C GLY A 18 1.18 7.94 -22.76
N ARG A 19 0.74 9.12 -22.32
CA ARG A 19 1.24 9.80 -21.11
C ARG A 19 0.49 9.34 -19.89
N VAL A 20 1.20 8.72 -18.95
CA VAL A 20 0.61 8.16 -17.74
C VAL A 20 1.18 8.87 -16.52
N VAL A 21 0.28 9.39 -15.68
CA VAL A 21 0.65 9.90 -14.35
C VAL A 21 0.39 8.81 -13.33
N ILE A 22 1.41 8.44 -12.57
CA ILE A 22 1.27 7.58 -11.39
C ILE A 22 1.23 8.49 -10.16
N TYR A 23 0.19 8.37 -9.35
CA TYR A 23 0.15 8.99 -8.02
C TYR A 23 0.54 7.94 -6.97
N ASP A 24 1.69 8.11 -6.33
CA ASP A 24 2.24 7.21 -5.31
C ASP A 24 2.14 7.84 -3.91
N ASP A 25 1.11 7.40 -3.18
CA ASP A 25 0.83 7.71 -1.77
C ASP A 25 0.93 6.43 -0.89
N ASP A 26 1.40 5.32 -1.47
CA ASP A 26 1.75 4.08 -0.75
C ASP A 26 3.17 4.17 -0.16
N HIS A 27 4.07 4.84 -0.90
CA HIS A 27 5.45 5.13 -0.50
C HIS A 27 6.37 3.91 -0.31
N TYR A 28 5.92 2.70 -0.60
CA TYR A 28 6.78 1.53 -0.55
C TYR A 28 7.31 1.18 -1.95
N TYR A 29 6.97 0.02 -2.50
CA TYR A 29 7.53 -0.45 -3.78
C TYR A 29 6.55 -0.29 -4.94
N MET A 30 5.25 -0.20 -4.68
CA MET A 30 4.24 -0.39 -5.72
C MET A 30 4.31 0.69 -6.80
N GLY A 31 4.42 1.96 -6.42
CA GLY A 31 4.56 3.07 -7.38
C GLY A 31 5.78 2.91 -8.29
N GLY A 32 6.93 2.57 -7.70
CA GLY A 32 8.18 2.36 -8.44
C GLY A 32 8.12 1.20 -9.44
N VAL A 33 7.59 0.05 -9.02
CA VAL A 33 7.46 -1.14 -9.89
C VAL A 33 6.51 -0.88 -11.05
N LEU A 34 5.38 -0.19 -10.82
CA LEU A 34 4.44 0.14 -11.89
C LEU A 34 5.00 1.20 -12.85
N ALA A 35 5.81 2.15 -12.36
CA ALA A 35 6.52 3.10 -13.20
C ALA A 35 7.48 2.39 -14.17
N GLU A 36 8.25 1.43 -13.67
CA GLU A 36 9.13 0.59 -14.48
C GLU A 36 8.35 -0.21 -15.53
N LEU A 37 7.27 -0.89 -15.10
CA LEU A 37 6.40 -1.66 -15.99
C LEU A 37 5.89 -0.79 -17.14
N LEU A 38 5.28 0.36 -16.84
CA LEU A 38 4.69 1.22 -17.87
C LEU A 38 5.72 1.82 -18.82
N ARG A 39 6.92 2.20 -18.33
CA ARG A 39 8.02 2.60 -19.21
C ARG A 39 8.46 1.47 -20.12
N SER A 40 8.55 0.23 -19.62
CA SER A 40 8.91 -0.93 -20.44
C SER A 40 7.88 -1.23 -21.54
N GLN A 41 6.62 -0.81 -21.33
CA GLN A 41 5.53 -0.90 -22.31
C GLN A 41 5.44 0.33 -23.24
N GLY A 42 6.40 1.26 -23.17
CA GLY A 42 6.50 2.42 -24.06
C GLY A 42 5.66 3.62 -23.64
N CYS A 43 5.06 3.65 -22.45
CA CYS A 43 4.37 4.84 -21.94
C CYS A 43 5.35 5.96 -21.61
N GLU A 44 4.92 7.21 -21.74
CA GLU A 44 5.59 8.37 -21.13
C GLU A 44 5.11 8.48 -19.68
N VAL A 45 5.99 8.25 -18.70
CA VAL A 45 5.58 8.12 -17.29
C VAL A 45 6.07 9.30 -16.47
N THR A 46 5.14 9.93 -15.75
CA THR A 46 5.42 10.86 -14.66
C THR A 46 4.93 10.23 -13.36
N ILE A 47 5.80 10.04 -12.37
CA ILE A 47 5.42 9.59 -11.02
C ILE A 47 5.43 10.77 -10.06
N VAL A 48 4.31 10.96 -9.35
CA VAL A 48 4.07 12.05 -8.41
C VAL A 48 3.91 11.45 -7.02
N THR A 49 4.65 11.96 -6.04
CA THR A 49 4.51 11.53 -4.64
C THR A 49 4.65 12.71 -3.68
N PRO A 50 3.85 12.75 -2.58
CA PRO A 50 3.99 13.78 -1.58
C PRO A 50 5.26 13.63 -0.73
N SER A 51 5.90 12.46 -0.72
CA SER A 51 7.18 12.27 -0.05
C SER A 51 8.30 13.07 -0.73
N ALA A 52 9.30 13.45 0.06
CA ALA A 52 10.56 14.01 -0.43
C ALA A 52 11.44 12.98 -1.15
N VAL A 53 11.05 11.70 -1.10
CA VAL A 53 11.81 10.57 -1.63
C VAL A 53 10.86 9.60 -2.35
N LEU A 54 11.16 9.25 -3.59
CA LEU A 54 10.45 8.18 -4.30
C LEU A 54 10.70 6.83 -3.63
N SER A 55 9.64 6.03 -3.46
CA SER A 55 9.69 4.73 -2.77
C SER A 55 10.28 4.86 -1.36
N ASP A 56 9.84 5.88 -0.61
CA ASP A 56 10.42 6.33 0.64
C ASP A 56 10.74 5.20 1.63
N TRP A 57 9.79 4.29 1.86
CA TRP A 57 9.97 3.22 2.85
C TRP A 57 11.09 2.23 2.49
N THR A 58 11.44 2.14 1.20
CA THR A 58 12.55 1.30 0.72
C THR A 58 13.92 1.80 1.15
N ARG A 59 14.03 2.95 1.82
CA ARG A 59 15.25 3.32 2.57
C ARG A 59 15.58 2.28 3.65
N ASN A 60 14.55 1.66 4.23
CA ASN A 60 14.70 0.61 5.24
C ASN A 60 15.13 -0.74 4.65
N THR A 61 14.97 -0.93 3.34
CA THR A 61 15.39 -2.13 2.61
C THR A 61 16.66 -1.93 1.81
N LEU A 62 17.24 -0.71 1.86
CA LEU A 62 18.44 -0.30 1.13
C LEU A 62 18.27 -0.25 -0.41
N GLU A 63 17.05 -0.30 -0.92
CA GLU A 63 16.75 -0.33 -2.35
C GLU A 63 16.53 1.07 -2.95
N GLN A 64 16.18 2.05 -2.13
CA GLN A 64 15.69 3.36 -2.57
C GLN A 64 16.59 4.05 -3.60
N HIS A 65 17.90 4.07 -3.34
CA HIS A 65 18.86 4.72 -4.24
C HIS A 65 18.87 4.06 -5.62
N GLU A 66 18.84 2.73 -5.66
CA GLU A 66 18.84 1.98 -6.91
C GLU A 66 17.53 2.14 -7.67
N ILE A 67 16.39 2.13 -6.98
CA ILE A 67 15.06 2.39 -7.57
C ILE A 67 15.04 3.77 -8.24
N HIS A 68 15.48 4.82 -7.52
CA HIS A 68 15.50 6.18 -8.08
C HIS A 68 16.40 6.26 -9.31
N ARG A 69 17.63 5.73 -9.21
CA ARG A 69 18.60 5.70 -10.31
C ARG A 69 18.03 5.01 -11.54
N ARG A 70 17.48 3.81 -11.37
CA ARG A 70 16.89 3.01 -12.44
C ARG A 70 15.75 3.75 -13.15
N LEU A 71 14.79 4.30 -12.40
CA LEU A 71 13.65 4.99 -12.99
C LEU A 71 14.06 6.28 -13.71
N ALA A 72 15.02 7.03 -13.17
CA ALA A 72 15.59 8.21 -13.84
C ALA A 72 16.33 7.82 -15.14
N GLU A 73 17.14 6.76 -15.13
CA GLU A 73 17.82 6.23 -16.32
C GLU A 73 16.84 5.72 -17.39
N MET A 74 15.66 5.22 -16.98
CA MET A 74 14.58 4.84 -17.88
C MET A 74 13.77 6.03 -18.43
N GLY A 75 14.04 7.26 -17.96
CA GLY A 75 13.36 8.48 -18.39
C GLY A 75 11.98 8.69 -17.76
N VAL A 76 11.74 8.15 -16.57
CA VAL A 76 10.57 8.53 -15.75
C VAL A 76 10.74 9.95 -15.24
N GLU A 77 9.73 10.81 -15.40
CA GLU A 77 9.69 12.10 -14.71
C GLU A 77 9.30 11.89 -13.25
N ILE A 78 10.21 12.16 -12.32
CA ILE A 78 9.99 11.97 -10.88
C ILE A 78 9.65 13.32 -10.24
N VAL A 79 8.43 13.45 -9.73
CA VAL A 79 7.90 14.67 -9.12
C VAL A 79 7.70 14.44 -7.62
N LEU A 80 8.64 14.96 -6.84
CA LEU A 80 8.68 14.82 -5.37
C LEU A 80 7.98 15.99 -4.67
N ASN A 81 7.63 15.80 -3.40
CA ASN A 81 7.00 16.82 -2.54
C ASN A 81 5.72 17.39 -3.15
N ARG A 82 4.96 16.56 -3.87
CA ARG A 82 3.70 16.97 -4.49
C ARG A 82 2.59 15.98 -4.23
N GLY A 83 1.48 16.48 -3.72
CA GLY A 83 0.24 15.74 -3.54
C GLY A 83 -0.59 15.71 -4.83
N PHE A 84 -1.81 15.22 -4.67
CA PHE A 84 -2.78 15.06 -5.73
C PHE A 84 -4.10 15.68 -5.31
N VAL A 85 -4.60 16.63 -6.12
CA VAL A 85 -5.82 17.37 -5.82
C VAL A 85 -7.01 16.83 -6.62
N GLN A 86 -6.83 16.66 -7.93
CA GLN A 86 -7.96 16.34 -8.82
C GLN A 86 -7.52 15.69 -10.14
N VAL A 87 -8.28 14.69 -10.60
CA VAL A 87 -8.28 14.21 -12.00
C VAL A 87 -9.30 15.03 -12.81
N THR A 88 -8.90 15.55 -13.97
CA THR A 88 -9.82 16.22 -14.90
C THR A 88 -10.08 15.35 -16.14
N GLY A 89 -10.57 15.92 -17.24
CA GLY A 89 -10.72 15.20 -18.50
C GLY A 89 -9.42 15.01 -19.30
N SER A 90 -8.36 15.77 -19.00
CA SER A 90 -7.14 15.83 -19.81
C SER A 90 -5.83 16.05 -19.05
N HIS A 91 -5.92 16.32 -17.74
CA HIS A 91 -4.77 16.53 -16.87
C HIS A 91 -5.09 16.20 -15.40
N VAL A 92 -4.04 16.02 -14.61
CA VAL A 92 -4.07 15.98 -13.16
C VAL A 92 -3.71 17.37 -12.60
N ILE A 93 -4.34 17.76 -11.50
CA ILE A 93 -3.94 18.89 -10.68
C ILE A 93 -3.17 18.36 -9.47
N SER A 94 -1.90 18.73 -9.37
CA SER A 94 -1.02 18.41 -8.23
C SER A 94 -0.73 19.67 -7.42
N ASP A 95 -0.45 19.55 -6.13
CA ASP A 95 -0.10 20.66 -5.23
C ASP A 95 1.25 20.42 -4.56
N CYS A 96 2.01 21.49 -4.31
CA CYS A 96 3.21 21.41 -3.49
C CYS A 96 2.82 21.18 -2.03
N THR A 97 3.33 20.13 -1.39
CA THR A 97 2.99 19.78 -0.01
C THR A 97 3.38 20.84 1.02
N PHE A 98 4.28 21.76 0.66
CA PHE A 98 4.72 22.86 1.51
C PHE A 98 3.92 24.15 1.32
N THR A 99 3.44 24.44 0.10
CA THR A 99 2.91 25.77 -0.25
C THR A 99 1.48 25.74 -0.77
N GLY A 100 0.94 24.56 -1.06
CA GLY A 100 -0.36 24.39 -1.73
C GLY A 100 -0.37 24.89 -3.18
N GLN A 101 0.77 25.32 -3.74
CA GLN A 101 0.83 25.80 -5.12
C GLN A 101 0.52 24.69 -6.11
N THR A 102 -0.53 24.90 -6.89
CA THR A 102 -1.03 23.91 -7.86
C THR A 102 -0.26 23.94 -9.17
N ARG A 103 -0.18 22.78 -9.84
CA ARG A 103 0.38 22.60 -11.18
C ARG A 103 -0.45 21.56 -11.93
N ASN A 104 -0.73 21.84 -13.19
CA ASN A 104 -1.40 20.92 -14.10
C ASN A 104 -0.38 20.00 -14.78
N LEU A 105 -0.65 18.70 -14.80
CA LEU A 105 0.14 17.66 -15.46
C LEU A 105 -0.74 16.99 -16.52
N ALA A 106 -0.48 17.28 -17.80
CA ALA A 106 -1.26 16.70 -18.90
C ALA A 106 -0.97 15.20 -19.02
N CYS A 107 -2.02 14.39 -19.13
CA CYS A 107 -1.91 12.94 -19.19
C CYS A 107 -3.12 12.33 -19.89
N ASP A 108 -2.90 11.14 -20.44
CA ASP A 108 -3.90 10.36 -21.15
C ASP A 108 -4.53 9.30 -20.21
N ALA A 109 -3.82 8.90 -19.15
CA ALA A 109 -4.31 8.03 -18.07
C ALA A 109 -3.67 8.34 -16.71
N VAL A 110 -4.31 7.90 -15.63
CA VAL A 110 -3.79 7.97 -14.26
C VAL A 110 -3.75 6.58 -13.64
N VAL A 111 -2.65 6.24 -12.96
CA VAL A 111 -2.58 5.08 -12.06
C VAL A 111 -2.58 5.57 -10.62
N MET A 112 -3.57 5.15 -9.84
CA MET A 112 -3.72 5.51 -8.43
C MET A 112 -3.08 4.43 -7.56
N VAL A 113 -1.95 4.76 -6.93
CA VAL A 113 -1.23 3.91 -5.99
C VAL A 113 -1.31 4.57 -4.60
N SER A 114 -2.47 4.48 -3.95
CA SER A 114 -2.70 5.09 -2.65
C SER A 114 -2.64 4.08 -1.51
N SER A 115 -3.77 3.46 -1.20
CA SER A 115 -3.87 2.45 -0.16
C SER A 115 -4.77 1.31 -0.63
N ARG A 116 -4.81 0.23 0.16
CA ARG A 116 -5.70 -0.90 -0.06
C ARG A 116 -6.82 -0.84 0.98
N THR A 117 -8.01 -1.28 0.56
CA THR A 117 -9.13 -1.55 1.47
C THR A 117 -9.15 -3.04 1.76
N GLU A 118 -9.39 -3.39 3.02
CA GLU A 118 -9.58 -4.76 3.42
C GLU A 118 -10.80 -5.40 2.72
N ARG A 119 -10.68 -6.68 2.36
CA ARG A 119 -11.81 -7.50 1.89
C ARG A 119 -12.22 -8.46 3.00
N ASN A 120 -13.22 -8.07 3.79
CA ASN A 120 -13.61 -8.76 5.02
C ASN A 120 -15.13 -9.04 5.13
N GLU A 121 -15.86 -8.98 4.02
CA GLU A 121 -17.32 -9.09 3.98
C GLU A 121 -17.82 -10.43 4.54
N VAL A 122 -17.08 -11.51 4.27
CA VAL A 122 -17.36 -12.84 4.83
C VAL A 122 -17.20 -12.84 6.35
N TYR A 123 -16.15 -12.22 6.88
CA TYR A 123 -15.93 -12.13 8.32
C TYR A 123 -17.04 -11.33 9.00
N ILE A 124 -17.41 -10.17 8.47
CA ILE A 124 -18.50 -9.34 8.97
C ILE A 124 -19.82 -10.13 8.95
N SER A 125 -20.10 -10.85 7.87
CA SER A 125 -21.32 -11.65 7.73
C SER A 125 -21.37 -12.82 8.72
N LEU A 126 -20.24 -13.47 8.99
CA LEU A 126 -20.14 -14.50 10.03
C LEU A 126 -20.34 -13.91 11.43
N LYS A 127 -19.76 -12.75 11.71
CA LYS A 127 -19.91 -12.04 12.99
C LYS A 127 -21.34 -11.60 13.26
N ALA A 128 -22.07 -11.14 12.23
CA ALA A 128 -23.48 -10.79 12.37
C ALA A 128 -24.38 -11.98 12.79
N ARG A 129 -23.88 -13.22 12.63
CA ARG A 129 -24.57 -14.48 12.94
C ARG A 129 -23.92 -15.22 14.11
N GLU A 130 -23.20 -14.53 14.98
CA GLU A 130 -22.46 -15.12 16.11
C GLU A 130 -23.35 -15.96 17.05
N ALA A 131 -24.62 -15.61 17.20
CA ALA A 131 -25.58 -16.39 17.98
C ALA A 131 -25.86 -17.81 17.41
N GLU A 132 -25.65 -18.02 16.11
CA GLU A 132 -25.90 -19.30 15.42
C GLU A 132 -24.69 -20.25 15.47
N TRP A 133 -23.53 -19.77 15.92
CA TRP A 133 -22.27 -20.51 15.81
C TRP A 133 -22.26 -21.81 16.60
N CYS A 134 -22.81 -21.80 17.82
CA CYS A 134 -22.86 -22.98 18.68
C CYS A 134 -23.65 -24.13 18.02
N ASP A 135 -24.84 -23.81 17.49
CA ASP A 135 -25.71 -24.78 16.81
C ASP A 135 -25.06 -25.33 15.53
N ALA A 136 -24.23 -24.52 14.87
CA ALA A 136 -23.44 -24.92 13.69
C ALA A 136 -22.11 -25.63 14.02
N GLY A 137 -21.76 -25.78 15.30
CA GLY A 137 -20.49 -26.39 15.73
C GLY A 137 -19.25 -25.50 15.56
N VAL A 138 -19.41 -24.20 15.31
CA VAL A 138 -18.33 -23.23 15.19
C VAL A 138 -17.94 -22.70 16.58
N LYS A 139 -16.67 -22.88 16.98
CA LYS A 139 -16.18 -22.42 18.29
C LYS A 139 -15.74 -20.96 18.31
N SER A 140 -15.10 -20.51 17.25
CA SER A 140 -14.63 -19.13 17.11
C SER A 140 -14.37 -18.79 15.64
N VAL A 141 -14.46 -17.50 15.32
CA VAL A 141 -14.05 -16.94 14.03
C VAL A 141 -13.04 -15.83 14.30
N ARG A 142 -11.93 -15.83 13.56
CA ARG A 142 -10.89 -14.80 13.58
C ARG A 142 -10.60 -14.34 12.16
N ILE A 143 -10.18 -13.09 12.03
CA ILE A 143 -9.67 -12.51 10.79
C ILE A 143 -8.16 -12.33 10.93
N ILE A 144 -7.40 -12.47 9.84
CA ILE A 144 -5.93 -12.35 9.84
C ILE A 144 -5.46 -11.70 8.54
N GLY A 145 -4.24 -11.14 8.57
CA GLY A 145 -3.54 -10.64 7.38
C GLY A 145 -4.22 -9.44 6.75
N ASP A 146 -4.14 -9.30 5.43
CA ASP A 146 -4.63 -8.10 4.73
C ASP A 146 -6.15 -7.90 4.82
N ALA A 147 -6.92 -8.97 5.11
CA ALA A 147 -8.34 -8.85 5.39
C ALA A 147 -8.62 -8.18 6.75
N GLU A 148 -7.68 -8.24 7.69
CA GLU A 148 -7.76 -7.55 8.98
C GLU A 148 -7.18 -6.13 8.88
N ALA A 149 -5.98 -6.00 8.35
CA ALA A 149 -5.29 -4.73 8.14
C ALA A 149 -4.23 -4.91 7.04
N PRO A 150 -4.38 -4.30 5.86
CA PRO A 150 -3.41 -4.40 4.77
C PRO A 150 -2.00 -3.99 5.19
N GLY A 151 -1.01 -4.85 4.95
CA GLY A 151 0.40 -4.58 5.23
C GLY A 151 1.36 -5.28 4.26
N PRO A 152 2.68 -5.15 4.46
CA PRO A 152 3.65 -5.94 3.71
C PRO A 152 3.43 -7.44 3.91
N ILE A 153 3.91 -8.23 2.95
CA ILE A 153 3.74 -9.70 2.95
C ILE A 153 4.18 -10.35 4.28
N ALA A 154 5.23 -9.82 4.92
CA ALA A 154 5.71 -10.30 6.22
C ALA A 154 4.64 -10.26 7.33
N TRP A 155 3.73 -9.29 7.31
CA TRP A 155 2.64 -9.19 8.28
C TRP A 155 1.53 -10.17 8.02
N ALA A 156 1.19 -10.44 6.76
CA ALA A 156 0.23 -11.48 6.41
C ALA A 156 0.74 -12.88 6.83
N THR A 157 2.02 -13.19 6.55
CA THR A 157 2.61 -14.48 6.93
C THR A 157 2.77 -14.63 8.44
N TYR A 158 3.17 -13.56 9.13
CA TYR A 158 3.21 -13.53 10.59
C TYR A 158 1.83 -13.77 11.22
N ALA A 159 0.78 -13.09 10.72
CA ALA A 159 -0.57 -13.24 11.25
C ALA A 159 -1.09 -14.68 11.12
N GLY A 160 -0.84 -15.33 9.98
CA GLY A 160 -1.16 -16.74 9.78
C GLY A 160 -0.39 -17.66 10.74
N HIS A 161 0.91 -17.43 10.91
CA HIS A 161 1.72 -18.21 11.84
C HIS A 161 1.25 -18.05 13.29
N ARG A 162 0.96 -16.81 13.70
CA ARG A 162 0.48 -16.48 15.04
C ARG A 162 -0.86 -17.16 15.33
N TYR A 163 -1.83 -17.03 14.42
CA TYR A 163 -3.13 -17.70 14.58
C TYR A 163 -2.98 -19.21 14.78
N ALA A 164 -2.15 -19.87 13.96
CA ALA A 164 -1.94 -21.31 14.09
C ALA A 164 -1.28 -21.72 15.43
N ARG A 165 -0.41 -20.88 15.98
CA ARG A 165 0.28 -21.13 17.26
C ARG A 165 -0.62 -20.88 18.47
N GLU A 166 -1.53 -19.93 18.36
CA GLU A 166 -2.45 -19.51 19.43
C GLU A 166 -3.77 -20.29 19.40
N LEU A 167 -4.05 -21.06 18.34
CA LEU A 167 -5.21 -21.93 18.26
C LEU A 167 -5.19 -22.96 19.40
N ASP A 168 -6.34 -23.13 20.08
CA ASP A 168 -6.49 -23.91 21.31
C ASP A 168 -5.61 -23.45 22.50
N GLY A 169 -5.01 -22.26 22.40
CA GLY A 169 -4.28 -21.60 23.49
C GLY A 169 -5.19 -21.19 24.64
N GLN A 170 -4.59 -20.99 25.82
CA GLN A 170 -5.31 -20.49 26.99
C GLN A 170 -5.68 -19.02 26.80
N ASP A 171 -6.79 -18.61 27.41
CA ASP A 171 -7.11 -17.19 27.55
C ASP A 171 -6.10 -16.55 28.53
N ILE A 172 -5.28 -15.64 28.01
CA ILE A 172 -4.25 -14.93 28.77
C ILE A 172 -4.77 -13.60 29.34
N GLY A 173 -6.02 -13.21 29.08
CA GLY A 173 -6.58 -11.92 29.45
C GLY A 173 -5.70 -10.76 28.92
N ASP A 174 -5.36 -9.83 29.80
CA ASP A 174 -4.51 -8.66 29.48
C ASP A 174 -3.00 -8.95 29.57
N ALA A 175 -2.59 -10.20 29.80
CA ALA A 175 -1.17 -10.56 29.86
C ALA A 175 -0.50 -10.44 28.48
N LEU A 176 0.82 -10.17 28.47
CA LEU A 176 1.56 -10.04 27.23
C LEU A 176 1.74 -11.41 26.55
N PRO A 177 1.48 -11.52 25.24
CA PRO A 177 1.69 -12.77 24.49
C PRO A 177 3.18 -13.03 24.15
N PHE A 178 4.10 -12.27 24.74
CA PHE A 178 5.54 -12.40 24.53
C PHE A 178 6.31 -12.00 25.79
N ARG A 179 7.50 -12.60 25.97
CA ARG A 179 8.46 -12.18 26.99
C ARG A 179 9.14 -10.89 26.53
N ARG A 180 9.40 -9.98 27.46
CA ARG A 180 10.12 -8.72 27.20
C ARG A 180 11.29 -8.58 28.15
N GLU A 181 12.36 -7.96 27.66
CA GLU A 181 13.51 -7.55 28.45
C GLU A 181 13.36 -6.05 28.76
N ILE A 182 13.74 -5.64 29.98
CA ILE A 182 13.67 -4.25 30.44
C ILE A 182 15.02 -3.82 30.99
N ALA A 183 15.35 -2.54 30.85
CA ALA A 183 16.61 -2.00 31.35
C ALA A 183 16.73 -2.19 32.87
N GLN A 184 17.91 -2.56 33.33
CA GLN A 184 18.24 -2.60 34.75
C GLN A 184 18.30 -1.16 35.29
N LEU A 185 17.76 -0.94 36.49
CA LEU A 185 17.95 0.32 37.21
C LEU A 185 19.40 0.43 37.69
N ALA A 186 19.97 1.63 37.68
CA ALA A 186 21.31 1.85 38.24
C ALA A 186 21.32 1.47 39.73
N GLU A 187 22.45 0.90 40.19
CA GLU A 187 22.69 0.68 41.62
C GLU A 187 23.02 2.03 42.29
N ASP A 188 22.48 2.27 43.50
CA ASP A 188 22.67 3.51 44.27
C ASP A 188 24.13 3.76 44.69
#